data_AF-A0A8K0FZF6-F1
#
_entry.id   AF-A0A8K0FZF6-F1
#
_cell.length_a   1.000
_cell.length_b   1.000
_cell.length_c   1.000
_cell.angle_alpha   90.00
_cell.angle_beta   90.00
_cell.angle_gamma   90.00
#
_symmetry.space_group_name_H-M   'P 1'
#
loop_
_entity.id
_entity.type
_entity.pdbx_description
1 polymer ?
#
loop_
_entity_poly.entity_id
_entity_poly.type
_entity_poly.pdbx_seq_one_letter_code
_entity_poly.pdbx_strand_id
1 'polypeptide(L)'
;MNKPKSTVFERLGEWFLKESGKKFVFGSAVAASISIAAVNILPHTFLLNQFRDVVRLYKNGFTVPVPSQIEERFDRTLNLLEIPDKEQKQFKPFMVYGFDIFSAGTFSSKYGVIVGIPISFSYSDGGVIDKNAIRINEQSVPWELEEGKLLLKSLTLSEKAQIYAMAREIELRKTAKYFIDTFGAVASFIAAYGIGNHLNTKLNLFARPRAVRLTLYTLKIDGETW
;
A
#
# COMPACT_ATOMS: atom_id res chain seq x y z
N MET A 1 28.62 39.23 31.60
CA MET A 1 28.66 38.43 30.35
C MET A 1 27.25 37.87 30.11
N ASN A 2 26.45 38.50 29.24
CA ASN A 2 25.06 38.10 29.01
C ASN A 2 25.02 36.85 28.13
N LYS A 3 24.47 35.73 28.64
CA LYS A 3 24.19 34.55 27.82
C LYS A 3 23.21 34.94 26.70
N PRO A 4 23.46 34.57 25.44
CA PRO A 4 22.52 34.85 24.35
C PRO A 4 21.17 34.21 24.66
N LYS A 5 20.08 34.90 24.33
CA LYS A 5 18.72 34.38 24.53
C LYS A 5 18.59 33.09 23.72
N SER A 6 18.37 31.96 24.40
CA SER A 6 18.18 30.66 23.75
C SER A 6 17.06 30.73 22.73
N THR A 7 17.33 30.18 21.54
CA THR A 7 16.37 30.15 20.44
C THR A 7 15.21 29.21 20.77
N VAL A 8 14.06 29.40 20.13
CA VAL A 8 12.87 28.55 20.34
C VAL A 8 13.20 27.07 20.10
N PHE A 9 14.00 26.78 19.07
CA PHE A 9 14.47 25.43 18.75
C PHE A 9 15.35 24.81 19.85
N GLU A 10 16.20 25.61 20.50
CA GLU A 10 17.03 25.12 21.60
C GLU A 10 16.19 24.74 22.81
N ARG A 11 15.20 25.55 23.15
CA ARG A 11 14.28 25.29 24.27
C ARG A 11 13.44 24.04 24.04
N LEU A 12 12.95 23.86 22.82
CA LEU A 12 12.25 22.63 22.39
C LEU A 12 13.16 21.40 22.51
N GLY A 13 14.38 21.49 21.98
CA GLY A 13 15.35 20.40 22.06
C GLY A 13 15.75 20.03 23.50
N GLU A 14 15.87 21.00 24.40
CA GLU A 14 16.12 20.75 25.83
C GLU A 14 14.90 20.13 26.53
N TRP A 15 13.69 20.53 26.16
CA TRP A 15 12.46 19.96 26.72
C TRP A 15 12.32 18.47 26.39
N PHE A 16 12.66 18.04 25.17
CA PHE A 16 12.65 16.63 24.77
C PHE A 16 13.60 15.74 25.60
N LEU A 17 14.64 16.32 26.21
CA LEU A 17 15.59 15.59 27.07
C LEU A 17 15.07 15.42 28.50
N LYS A 18 14.08 16.21 28.92
CA LYS A 18 13.45 16.09 30.25
C LYS A 18 12.51 14.88 30.28
N GLU A 19 12.16 14.44 31.49
CA GLU A 19 11.24 13.31 31.69
C GLU A 19 9.88 13.53 31.00
N SER A 20 9.34 14.76 31.04
CA SER A 20 8.10 15.12 30.35
C SER A 20 8.20 14.94 28.83
N GLY A 21 9.33 15.35 28.24
CA GLY A 21 9.59 15.21 26.81
C GLY A 21 9.75 13.74 26.41
N LYS A 22 10.42 12.94 27.23
CA LYS A 22 10.57 11.48 27.01
C LYS A 22 9.23 10.75 27.08
N LYS A 23 8.37 11.08 28.05
CA LYS A 23 7.01 10.53 28.15
C LYS A 23 6.16 10.91 26.94
N PHE A 24 6.28 12.16 26.48
CA PHE A 24 5.60 12.61 25.26
C PHE A 24 6.07 11.81 24.03
N VAL A 25 7.37 11.66 23.81
CA VAL A 25 7.94 10.91 22.68
C VAL A 25 7.51 9.45 22.72
N PHE A 26 7.51 8.81 23.90
CA PHE A 26 6.98 7.46 24.05
C PHE A 26 5.49 7.38 23.67
N GLY A 27 4.68 8.32 24.16
CA GLY A 27 3.27 8.42 23.78
C GLY A 27 3.07 8.60 22.28
N SER A 28 3.88 9.44 21.64
CA SER A 28 3.88 9.63 20.18
C SER A 28 4.28 8.36 19.42
N ALA A 29 5.27 7.60 19.92
CA ALA A 29 5.70 6.34 19.30
C ALA A 29 4.60 5.27 19.39
N VAL A 30 3.90 5.19 20.53
CA VAL A 30 2.73 4.31 20.71
C VAL A 30 1.62 4.73 19.76
N ALA A 31 1.28 6.02 19.71
CA ALA A 31 0.26 6.55 18.80
C ALA A 31 0.61 6.24 17.34
N ALA A 32 1.87 6.46 16.93
CA ALA A 32 2.34 6.15 15.58
C ALA A 32 2.22 4.65 15.24
N SER A 33 2.55 3.76 16.20
CA SER A 33 2.43 2.31 16.01
C SER A 33 0.97 1.88 15.80
N ILE A 34 0.04 2.46 16.57
CA ILE A 34 -1.40 2.25 16.40
C ILE A 34 -1.85 2.79 15.04
N SER A 35 -1.39 3.98 14.64
CA SER A 35 -1.71 4.56 13.33
C SER A 35 -1.20 3.69 12.17
N ILE A 36 0.02 3.17 12.25
CA ILE A 36 0.57 2.24 11.25
C ILE A 36 -0.31 0.99 11.15
N ALA A 37 -0.69 0.39 12.28
CA ALA A 37 -1.59 -0.76 12.29
C ALA A 37 -2.95 -0.41 11.67
N ALA A 38 -3.53 0.74 12.05
CA ALA A 38 -4.84 1.17 11.55
C ALA A 38 -4.84 1.43 10.04
N VAL A 39 -3.84 2.13 9.51
CA VAL A 39 -3.70 2.41 8.07
C VAL A 39 -3.60 1.12 7.26
N ASN A 40 -2.92 0.10 7.80
CA ASN A 40 -2.84 -1.19 7.14
C ASN A 40 -4.13 -2.02 7.31
N ILE A 41 -4.82 -1.99 8.46
CA ILE A 41 -5.98 -2.87 8.77
C ILE A 41 -7.31 -2.36 8.26
N LEU A 42 -7.57 -1.07 8.43
CA LEU A 42 -8.89 -0.51 8.15
C LEU A 42 -9.31 -0.67 6.67
N PRO A 43 -8.45 -0.44 5.66
CA PRO A 43 -8.82 -0.61 4.25
C PRO A 43 -9.15 -2.06 3.86
N HIS A 44 -8.71 -3.03 4.66
CA HIS A 44 -8.97 -4.46 4.45
C HIS A 44 -10.13 -4.99 5.31
N THR A 45 -10.76 -4.13 6.11
CA THR A 45 -11.81 -4.54 7.05
C THR A 45 -12.97 -3.54 7.05
N PHE A 46 -13.05 -2.68 8.06
CA PHE A 46 -14.17 -1.77 8.31
C PHE A 46 -14.35 -0.72 7.20
N LEU A 47 -13.25 -0.29 6.58
CA LEU A 47 -13.25 0.73 5.52
C LEU A 47 -13.14 0.13 4.12
N LEU A 48 -13.36 -1.19 3.96
CA LEU A 48 -13.20 -1.87 2.67
C LEU A 48 -14.10 -1.28 1.57
N ASN A 49 -15.34 -0.93 1.91
CA ASN A 49 -16.28 -0.35 0.94
C ASN A 49 -15.88 1.09 0.55
N GLN A 50 -15.44 1.90 1.51
CA GLN A 50 -14.97 3.26 1.27
C GLN A 50 -13.70 3.24 0.42
N PHE A 51 -12.78 2.33 0.74
CA PHE A 51 -11.57 2.12 -0.03
C PHE A 51 -11.88 1.70 -1.47
N ARG A 52 -12.80 0.75 -1.65
CA ARG A 52 -13.33 0.37 -2.97
C ARG A 52 -13.87 1.58 -3.73
N ASP A 53 -14.66 2.42 -3.09
CA ASP A 53 -15.29 3.56 -3.73
C ASP A 53 -14.26 4.65 -4.12
N VAL A 54 -13.12 4.76 -3.43
CA VAL A 54 -12.01 5.65 -3.79
C VAL A 54 -11.27 5.17 -5.04
N VAL A 55 -11.03 3.86 -5.17
CA VAL A 55 -10.23 3.29 -6.27
C VAL A 55 -11.06 2.80 -7.46
N ARG A 56 -12.38 2.78 -7.31
CA ARG A 56 -13.31 2.36 -8.36
C ARG A 56 -13.19 3.23 -9.61
N LEU A 57 -13.42 2.59 -10.76
CA LEU A 57 -13.55 3.28 -12.04
C LEU A 57 -14.89 4.03 -12.12
N TYR A 58 -14.80 5.34 -12.37
CA TYR A 58 -15.95 6.18 -12.66
C TYR A 58 -15.88 6.69 -14.09
N LYS A 59 -17.01 6.68 -14.80
CA LYS A 59 -17.16 7.29 -16.11
C LYS A 59 -18.35 8.24 -16.06
N ASN A 60 -18.12 9.51 -16.38
CA ASN A 60 -19.15 10.56 -16.34
C ASN A 60 -19.85 10.70 -14.96
N GLY A 61 -19.11 10.49 -13.86
CA GLY A 61 -19.65 10.56 -12.50
C GLY A 61 -20.40 9.30 -12.04
N PHE A 62 -20.54 8.28 -12.89
CA PHE A 62 -21.19 7.02 -12.55
C PHE A 62 -20.20 5.88 -12.42
N THR A 63 -20.52 4.92 -11.55
CA THR A 63 -19.74 3.68 -11.39
C THR A 63 -19.85 2.82 -12.65
N VAL A 64 -18.72 2.32 -13.14
CA VAL A 64 -18.73 1.38 -14.26
C VAL A 64 -19.04 -0.03 -13.74
N PRO A 65 -20.13 -0.68 -14.20
CA PRO A 65 -20.44 -2.06 -13.82
C PRO A 65 -19.42 -3.02 -14.44
N VAL A 66 -19.27 -4.20 -13.85
CA VAL A 66 -18.42 -5.25 -14.41
C VAL A 66 -19.10 -5.79 -15.69
N PRO A 67 -18.44 -5.80 -16.85
CA PRO A 67 -18.97 -6.42 -18.05
C PRO A 67 -19.20 -7.93 -17.87
N SER A 68 -20.26 -8.48 -18.45
CA SER A 68 -20.62 -9.90 -18.31
C SER A 68 -19.50 -10.87 -18.70
N GLN A 69 -18.71 -10.54 -19.72
CA GLN A 69 -17.55 -11.36 -20.12
C GLN A 69 -16.49 -11.45 -19.02
N ILE A 70 -16.30 -10.37 -18.25
CA ILE A 70 -15.36 -10.35 -17.13
C ILE A 70 -15.97 -11.09 -15.93
N GLU A 71 -17.27 -10.95 -15.67
CA GLU A 71 -17.98 -11.71 -14.64
C GLU A 71 -17.87 -13.22 -14.90
N GLU A 72 -18.13 -13.68 -16.12
CA GLU A 72 -18.02 -15.10 -16.50
C GLU A 72 -16.59 -15.62 -16.30
N ARG A 73 -15.57 -14.84 -16.68
CA ARG A 73 -14.17 -15.21 -16.45
C ARG A 73 -13.83 -15.23 -14.96
N PHE A 74 -14.38 -14.32 -14.17
CA PHE A 74 -14.19 -14.28 -12.72
C PHE A 74 -14.81 -15.51 -12.04
N ASP A 75 -16.04 -15.87 -12.40
CA ASP A 75 -16.73 -17.06 -11.91
C ASP A 75 -15.98 -18.33 -12.33
N ARG A 76 -15.50 -18.39 -13.58
CA ARG A 76 -14.61 -19.45 -14.05
C ARG A 76 -13.34 -19.55 -13.20
N THR A 77 -12.73 -18.41 -12.84
CA THR A 77 -11.56 -18.39 -11.96
C THR A 77 -11.89 -18.96 -10.58
N LEU A 78 -13.02 -18.58 -9.97
CA LEU A 78 -13.44 -19.12 -8.68
C LEU A 78 -13.65 -20.64 -8.73
N ASN A 79 -14.24 -21.13 -9.82
CA ASN A 79 -14.43 -22.56 -10.04
C ASN A 79 -13.10 -23.31 -10.26
N LEU A 80 -12.16 -22.73 -11.00
CA LEU A 80 -10.81 -23.30 -11.20
C LEU A 80 -10.00 -23.36 -9.90
N LEU A 81 -10.24 -22.43 -8.98
CA LEU A 81 -9.64 -22.42 -7.64
C LEU A 81 -10.40 -23.30 -6.64
N GLU A 82 -11.44 -24.01 -7.10
CA GLU A 82 -12.27 -24.91 -6.28
C GLU A 82 -12.87 -24.21 -5.04
N ILE A 83 -13.20 -22.93 -5.16
CA ILE A 83 -13.82 -22.17 -4.06
C ILE A 83 -15.27 -22.64 -3.87
N PRO A 84 -15.68 -23.08 -2.67
CA PRO A 84 -17.05 -23.52 -2.41
C PRO A 84 -18.09 -22.43 -2.73
N ASP A 85 -19.23 -22.79 -3.32
CA ASP A 85 -20.28 -21.85 -3.74
C ASP A 85 -20.73 -20.88 -2.64
N LYS A 86 -20.76 -21.35 -1.38
CA LYS A 86 -21.12 -20.52 -0.22
C LYS A 86 -20.11 -19.41 0.03
N GLU A 87 -18.84 -19.65 -0.29
CA GLU A 87 -17.70 -18.79 -0.05
C GLU A 87 -17.41 -17.88 -1.25
N GLN A 88 -17.82 -18.27 -2.46
CA GLN A 88 -17.70 -17.43 -3.67
C GLN A 88 -18.32 -16.04 -3.48
N LYS A 89 -19.43 -15.93 -2.75
CA LYS A 89 -20.10 -14.64 -2.42
C LYS A 89 -19.24 -13.67 -1.61
N GLN A 90 -18.16 -14.14 -1.00
CA GLN A 90 -17.21 -13.29 -0.29
C GLN A 90 -16.29 -12.53 -1.24
N PHE A 91 -16.10 -13.02 -2.47
CA PHE A 91 -15.30 -12.38 -3.50
C PHE A 91 -16.18 -11.49 -4.37
N LYS A 92 -15.86 -10.20 -4.45
CA LYS A 92 -16.66 -9.20 -5.15
C LYS A 92 -15.83 -8.50 -6.22
N PRO A 93 -16.02 -8.83 -7.50
CA PRO A 93 -15.35 -8.12 -8.58
C PRO A 93 -15.93 -6.70 -8.72
N PHE A 94 -15.09 -5.76 -9.12
CA PHE A 94 -15.53 -4.41 -9.52
C PHE A 94 -14.52 -3.80 -10.48
N MET A 95 -14.93 -2.80 -11.27
CA MET A 95 -14.01 -2.10 -12.17
C MET A 95 -13.14 -1.11 -11.38
N VAL A 96 -11.82 -1.20 -11.49
CA VAL A 96 -10.85 -0.27 -10.87
C VAL A 96 -10.30 0.71 -11.88
N TYR A 97 -9.99 1.92 -11.43
CA TYR A 97 -9.14 2.85 -12.17
C TYR A 97 -7.68 2.39 -12.20
N GLY A 98 -7.05 2.49 -13.38
CA GLY A 98 -5.65 2.09 -13.60
C GLY A 98 -5.52 0.86 -14.51
N PHE A 99 -4.30 0.35 -14.60
CA PHE A 99 -3.95 -0.76 -15.50
C PHE A 99 -3.69 -2.08 -14.76
N ASP A 100 -3.45 -2.01 -13.45
CA ASP A 100 -3.12 -3.17 -12.63
C ASP A 100 -4.36 -3.74 -11.95
N ILE A 101 -4.48 -5.07 -12.00
CA ILE A 101 -5.40 -5.78 -11.13
C ILE A 101 -4.88 -5.74 -9.70
N PHE A 102 -5.79 -5.59 -8.75
CA PHE A 102 -5.45 -5.68 -7.35
C PHE A 102 -6.64 -6.24 -6.57
N SER A 103 -6.38 -6.64 -5.33
CA SER A 103 -7.42 -7.06 -4.40
C SER A 103 -7.26 -6.35 -3.06
N ALA A 104 -8.34 -6.26 -2.29
CA ALA A 104 -8.32 -5.81 -0.89
C ALA A 104 -9.32 -6.61 -0.05
N GLY A 105 -9.19 -6.52 1.26
CA GLY A 105 -9.88 -7.41 2.18
C GLY A 105 -9.08 -8.65 2.55
N THR A 106 -9.73 -9.59 3.22
CA THR A 106 -9.18 -10.89 3.57
C THR A 106 -10.29 -11.92 3.59
N PHE A 107 -9.99 -13.13 3.10
CA PHE A 107 -10.96 -14.21 3.04
C PHE A 107 -11.49 -14.61 4.43
N SER A 108 -10.66 -14.52 5.47
CA SER A 108 -11.06 -14.90 6.84
C SER A 108 -11.97 -13.87 7.54
N SER A 109 -12.36 -12.79 6.86
CA SER A 109 -13.12 -11.69 7.43
C SER A 109 -14.56 -11.66 6.92
N LYS A 110 -15.50 -11.26 7.79
CA LYS A 110 -16.90 -11.02 7.42
C LYS A 110 -17.09 -9.94 6.35
N TYR A 111 -16.09 -9.08 6.14
CA TYR A 111 -16.14 -8.02 5.12
C TYR A 111 -15.91 -8.57 3.70
N GLY A 112 -15.32 -9.77 3.59
CA GLY A 112 -14.99 -10.42 2.33
C GLY A 112 -13.76 -9.82 1.65
N VAL A 113 -13.67 -10.08 0.36
CA VAL A 113 -12.57 -9.69 -0.53
C VAL A 113 -13.17 -8.95 -1.72
N ILE A 114 -12.60 -7.79 -2.05
CA ILE A 114 -12.89 -7.09 -3.30
C ILE A 114 -11.74 -7.33 -4.27
N VAL A 115 -12.07 -7.51 -5.54
CA VAL A 115 -11.08 -7.67 -6.62
C VAL A 115 -11.34 -6.57 -7.65
N GLY A 116 -10.40 -5.64 -7.73
CA GLY A 116 -10.44 -4.52 -8.67
C GLY A 116 -9.87 -4.97 -10.01
N ILE A 117 -10.73 -5.06 -11.01
CA ILE A 117 -10.39 -5.50 -12.36
C ILE A 117 -10.25 -4.25 -13.25
N PRO A 118 -9.08 -4.03 -13.86
CA PRO A 118 -8.85 -2.82 -14.65
C PRO A 118 -9.60 -2.90 -15.97
N ILE A 119 -9.88 -1.73 -16.55
CA ILE A 119 -10.60 -1.65 -17.83
C ILE A 119 -9.87 -2.37 -18.98
N SER A 120 -8.55 -2.56 -18.86
CA SER A 120 -7.74 -3.32 -19.83
C SER A 120 -8.21 -4.77 -20.02
N PHE A 121 -8.90 -5.36 -19.04
CA PHE A 121 -9.42 -6.74 -19.16
C PHE A 121 -10.62 -6.82 -20.12
N SER A 122 -11.25 -5.68 -20.40
CA SER A 122 -12.32 -5.56 -21.40
C SER A 122 -11.79 -5.41 -22.83
N TYR A 123 -10.49 -5.16 -23.01
CA TYR A 123 -9.90 -5.00 -24.33
C TYR A 123 -9.80 -6.37 -25.01
N SER A 124 -10.32 -6.45 -26.23
CA SER A 124 -10.20 -7.60 -27.12
C SER A 124 -9.32 -7.26 -28.32
N ASP A 125 -8.73 -8.29 -28.93
CA ASP A 125 -7.95 -8.13 -30.15
C ASP A 125 -8.90 -7.68 -31.28
N GLY A 126 -8.73 -6.45 -31.78
CA GLY A 126 -9.65 -5.79 -32.72
C GLY A 126 -10.84 -5.06 -32.10
N GLY A 127 -10.94 -4.97 -30.77
CA GLY A 127 -11.98 -4.24 -30.05
C GLY A 127 -11.75 -2.73 -29.95
N VAL A 128 -12.79 -1.99 -29.53
CA VAL A 128 -12.71 -0.54 -29.32
C VAL A 128 -11.95 -0.25 -28.02
N ILE A 129 -10.64 -0.06 -28.13
CA ILE A 129 -9.82 0.50 -27.05
C ILE A 129 -10.02 2.02 -27.06
N ASP A 130 -10.34 2.60 -25.90
CA ASP A 130 -10.45 4.06 -25.75
C ASP A 130 -9.05 4.69 -25.76
N LYS A 131 -8.51 4.83 -26.97
CA LYS A 131 -7.22 5.44 -27.29
C LYS A 131 -7.07 6.87 -26.74
N ASN A 132 -8.18 7.58 -26.51
CA ASN A 132 -8.15 8.95 -26.00
C ASN A 132 -7.99 9.01 -24.47
N ALA A 133 -8.38 7.95 -23.78
CA ALA A 133 -8.19 7.82 -22.34
C ALA A 133 -6.75 7.45 -21.95
N ILE A 134 -5.98 6.88 -22.87
CA ILE A 134 -4.59 6.47 -22.62
C ILE A 134 -3.65 7.64 -22.91
N ARG A 135 -2.97 8.12 -21.86
CA ARG A 135 -1.98 9.20 -21.94
C ARG A 135 -0.68 8.77 -21.28
N ILE A 136 0.44 9.14 -21.89
CA ILE A 136 1.78 8.96 -21.33
C ILE A 136 2.32 10.35 -21.04
N ASN A 137 2.69 10.63 -19.79
CA ASN A 137 3.13 11.95 -19.34
C ASN A 137 2.17 13.08 -19.78
N GLU A 138 0.87 12.85 -19.59
CA GLU A 138 -0.22 13.76 -19.98
C GLU A 138 -0.40 13.97 -21.49
N GLN A 139 0.43 13.34 -22.33
CA GLN A 139 0.37 13.43 -23.79
C GLN A 139 -0.38 12.25 -24.39
N SER A 140 -1.11 12.51 -25.49
CA SER A 140 -1.74 11.47 -26.29
C SER A 140 -0.69 10.61 -26.99
N VAL A 141 -0.91 9.30 -27.01
CA VAL A 141 0.00 8.36 -27.69
C VAL A 141 -0.17 8.47 -29.20
N PRO A 142 0.91 8.57 -29.99
CA PRO A 142 0.85 8.49 -31.45
C PRO A 142 0.62 7.03 -31.90
N TRP A 143 -0.65 6.65 -32.06
CA TRP A 143 -1.05 5.26 -32.37
C TRP A 143 -0.62 4.74 -33.73
N GLU A 144 -0.27 5.64 -34.66
CA GLU A 144 0.18 5.27 -36.01
C GLU A 144 1.63 4.78 -36.04
N LEU A 145 2.43 5.15 -35.02
CA LEU A 145 3.81 4.72 -34.89
C LEU A 145 3.90 3.26 -34.42
N GLU A 146 5.01 2.60 -34.73
CA GLU A 146 5.23 1.20 -34.37
C GLU A 146 5.23 1.00 -32.85
N GLU A 147 5.75 1.97 -32.11
CA GLU A 147 5.72 1.99 -30.64
C GLU A 147 4.30 2.06 -30.09
N GLY A 148 3.43 2.84 -30.74
CA GLY A 148 2.01 2.95 -30.38
C GLY A 148 1.25 1.64 -30.62
N LYS A 149 1.56 0.93 -31.71
CA LYS A 149 1.01 -0.39 -32.00
C LYS A 149 1.52 -1.45 -31.02
N LEU A 150 2.81 -1.40 -30.67
CA LEU A 150 3.41 -2.31 -29.70
C LEU A 150 2.79 -2.12 -28.31
N LEU A 151 2.58 -0.86 -27.89
CA LEU A 151 1.89 -0.54 -26.65
C LEU A 151 0.43 -1.03 -26.68
N LEU A 152 -0.28 -0.82 -27.78
CA LEU A 152 -1.66 -1.29 -27.91
C LEU A 152 -1.74 -2.80 -27.72
N LYS A 153 -0.82 -3.54 -28.35
CA LYS A 153 -0.72 -5.00 -28.23
C LYS A 153 -0.36 -5.47 -26.82
N SER A 154 0.42 -4.69 -26.06
CA SER A 154 0.76 -5.06 -24.68
C SER A 154 -0.37 -4.80 -23.69
N LEU A 155 -1.30 -3.90 -24.02
CA LEU A 155 -2.49 -3.62 -23.20
C LEU A 155 -3.58 -4.70 -23.33
N THR A 156 -3.59 -5.46 -24.44
CA THR A 156 -4.50 -6.59 -24.64
C THR A 156 -3.96 -7.85 -23.97
N LEU A 157 -4.62 -8.27 -22.90
CA LEU A 157 -4.28 -9.51 -22.20
C LEU A 157 -5.07 -10.69 -22.77
N SER A 158 -4.39 -11.80 -23.03
CA SER A 158 -5.05 -13.07 -23.34
C SER A 158 -5.97 -13.50 -22.20
N GLU A 159 -7.05 -14.22 -22.51
CA GLU A 159 -8.00 -14.71 -21.49
C GLU A 159 -7.29 -15.53 -20.39
N LYS A 160 -6.33 -16.38 -20.75
CA LYS A 160 -5.55 -17.17 -19.78
C LYS A 160 -4.75 -16.27 -18.83
N ALA A 161 -4.16 -15.19 -19.35
CA ALA A 161 -3.43 -14.22 -18.53
C ALA A 161 -4.37 -13.47 -17.58
N GLN A 162 -5.58 -13.12 -18.04
CA GLN A 162 -6.60 -12.49 -17.20
C GLN A 162 -7.06 -13.42 -16.07
N ILE A 163 -7.37 -14.68 -16.39
CA ILE A 163 -7.76 -15.71 -15.41
C ILE A 163 -6.65 -15.91 -14.37
N TYR A 164 -5.40 -16.04 -14.81
CA TYR A 164 -4.24 -16.16 -13.92
C TYR A 164 -4.11 -14.95 -12.99
N ALA A 165 -4.25 -13.74 -13.53
CA ALA A 165 -4.13 -12.51 -12.76
C ALA A 165 -5.23 -12.42 -11.69
N MET A 166 -6.48 -12.76 -12.02
CA MET A 166 -7.58 -12.87 -11.04
C MET A 166 -7.31 -13.94 -10.00
N ALA A 167 -6.83 -15.12 -10.42
CA ALA A 167 -6.54 -16.23 -9.53
C ALA A 167 -5.47 -15.86 -8.50
N ARG A 168 -4.40 -15.20 -8.95
CA ARG A 168 -3.31 -14.69 -8.10
C ARG A 168 -3.85 -13.78 -6.99
N GLU A 169 -4.71 -12.83 -7.35
CA GLU A 169 -5.27 -11.88 -6.39
C GLU A 169 -6.22 -12.56 -5.39
N ILE A 170 -7.01 -13.53 -5.84
CA ILE A 170 -7.88 -14.32 -4.96
C ILE A 170 -7.05 -15.15 -3.97
N GLU A 171 -6.06 -15.89 -4.45
CA GLU A 171 -5.18 -16.71 -3.60
C GLU A 171 -4.36 -15.87 -2.62
N LEU A 172 -3.85 -14.72 -3.06
CA LEU A 172 -3.14 -13.78 -2.20
C LEU A 172 -3.95 -13.41 -0.95
N ARG A 173 -5.27 -13.27 -1.10
CA ARG A 173 -6.19 -12.86 -0.02
C ARG A 173 -6.60 -13.99 0.91
N LYS A 174 -6.30 -15.24 0.54
CA LYS A 174 -6.40 -16.42 1.41
C LYS A 174 -5.16 -16.57 2.30
N THR A 175 -4.03 -15.98 1.92
CA THR A 175 -2.80 -16.05 2.71
C THR A 175 -2.79 -15.10 3.91
N ALA A 176 -1.96 -15.41 4.91
CA ALA A 176 -1.68 -14.53 6.04
C ALA A 176 -0.75 -13.35 5.70
N LYS A 177 -0.35 -13.18 4.42
CA LYS A 177 0.66 -12.18 4.01
C LYS A 177 0.32 -10.79 4.52
N TYR A 178 -0.93 -10.39 4.38
CA TYR A 178 -1.43 -9.10 4.83
C TYR A 178 -1.19 -8.85 6.35
N PHE A 179 -1.43 -9.87 7.18
CA PHE A 179 -1.14 -9.78 8.61
C PHE A 179 0.36 -9.74 8.88
N ILE A 180 1.15 -10.56 8.19
CA ILE A 180 2.61 -10.59 8.32
C ILE A 180 3.22 -9.23 7.96
N ASP A 181 2.79 -8.61 6.86
CA ASP A 181 3.27 -7.30 6.44
C ASP A 181 2.94 -6.23 7.50
N THR A 182 1.70 -6.26 8.03
CA THR A 182 1.25 -5.31 9.07
C THR A 182 2.03 -5.48 10.37
N PHE A 183 2.13 -6.70 10.88
CA PHE A 183 2.88 -6.99 12.10
C PHE A 183 4.37 -6.70 11.92
N GLY A 184 4.93 -7.02 10.75
CA GLY A 184 6.30 -6.71 10.40
C GLY A 184 6.57 -5.20 10.43
N ALA A 185 5.69 -4.38 9.86
CA ALA A 185 5.82 -2.93 9.88
C ALA A 185 5.76 -2.35 11.30
N VAL A 186 4.77 -2.78 12.10
CA VAL A 186 4.61 -2.33 13.49
C VAL A 186 5.78 -2.78 14.36
N ALA A 187 6.18 -4.06 14.26
CA ALA A 187 7.30 -4.59 15.02
C ALA A 187 8.61 -3.90 14.65
N SER A 188 8.85 -3.63 13.37
CA SER A 188 10.04 -2.90 12.90
C SER A 188 10.09 -1.49 13.48
N PHE A 189 8.96 -0.77 13.50
CA PHE A 189 8.89 0.57 14.08
C PHE A 189 9.14 0.55 15.60
N ILE A 190 8.49 -0.36 16.33
CA ILE A 190 8.69 -0.51 17.78
C ILE A 190 10.14 -0.91 18.09
N ALA A 191 10.72 -1.83 17.31
CA ALA A 191 12.11 -2.25 17.48
C ALA A 191 13.08 -1.09 17.23
N ALA A 192 12.89 -0.32 16.16
CA ALA A 192 13.72 0.85 15.86
C ALA A 192 13.67 1.88 17.01
N TYR A 193 12.47 2.19 17.50
CA TYR A 193 12.30 3.05 18.67
C TYR A 193 12.95 2.46 19.93
N GLY A 194 12.73 1.17 20.21
CA GLY A 194 13.22 0.47 21.38
C GLY A 194 14.75 0.40 21.42
N ILE A 195 15.38 0.03 20.31
CA ILE A 195 16.85 -0.01 20.16
C ILE A 195 17.42 1.41 20.31
N GLY A 196 16.82 2.40 19.64
CA GLY A 196 17.25 3.79 19.75
C GLY A 196 17.19 4.30 21.19
N ASN A 197 16.08 4.05 21.90
CA ASN A 197 15.93 4.44 23.30
C ASN A 197 16.88 3.68 24.23
N HIS A 198 17.07 2.38 24.01
CA HIS A 198 17.98 1.54 24.79
C HIS A 198 19.43 2.04 24.66
N LEU A 199 19.91 2.25 23.43
CA LEU A 199 21.26 2.77 23.17
C LEU A 199 21.46 4.16 23.77
N ASN A 200 20.49 5.06 23.60
CA ASN A 200 20.56 6.40 24.16
C ASN A 200 20.63 6.40 25.70
N THR A 201 19.94 5.47 26.34
CA THR A 201 19.97 5.32 27.80
C THR A 201 21.27 4.66 28.27
N LYS A 202 21.68 3.55 27.64
CA LYS A 202 22.89 2.79 28.00
C LYS A 202 24.18 3.60 27.82
N LEU A 203 24.28 4.37 26.74
CA LEU A 203 25.45 5.20 26.43
C LEU A 203 25.36 6.60 27.07
N ASN A 204 24.31 6.87 27.86
CA ASN A 204 24.02 8.16 28.47
C ASN A 204 24.08 9.33 27.47
N LEU A 205 23.64 9.09 26.23
CA LEU A 205 23.73 10.08 25.15
C LEU A 205 22.86 11.30 25.44
N PHE A 206 21.76 11.13 26.19
CA PHE A 206 20.90 12.25 26.58
C PHE A 206 21.64 13.35 27.37
N ALA A 207 22.67 13.00 28.13
CA ALA A 207 23.51 13.95 28.88
C ALA A 207 24.67 14.54 28.06
N ARG A 208 24.92 14.02 26.85
CA ARG A 208 26.04 14.44 25.99
C ARG A 208 25.65 15.65 25.11
N PRO A 209 26.64 16.49 24.71
CA PRO A 209 26.41 17.62 23.80
C PRO A 209 25.79 17.17 22.47
N ARG A 210 24.96 18.04 21.88
CA ARG A 210 24.19 17.74 20.66
C ARG A 210 25.06 17.28 19.49
N ALA A 211 26.25 17.87 19.32
CA ALA A 211 27.20 17.51 18.27
C ALA A 211 27.63 16.04 18.38
N VAL A 212 27.96 15.56 19.58
CA VAL A 212 28.37 14.17 19.82
C VAL A 212 27.25 13.19 19.49
N ARG A 213 25.99 13.56 19.80
CA ARG A 213 24.83 12.73 19.46
C ARG A 213 24.61 12.65 17.96
N LEU A 214 24.69 13.79 17.25
CA LEU A 214 24.54 13.83 15.80
C LEU A 214 25.62 12.98 15.13
N THR A 215 26.89 13.12 15.52
CA THR A 215 27.98 12.30 14.99
C THR A 215 27.75 10.81 15.24
N LEU A 216 27.25 10.42 16.42
CA LEU A 216 26.93 9.01 16.73
C LEU A 216 25.69 8.49 15.98
N TYR A 217 24.72 9.34 15.65
CA TYR A 217 23.56 8.96 14.83
C TYR A 217 23.90 8.93 13.32
N THR A 218 24.89 9.69 12.89
CA THR A 218 25.39 9.71 11.51
C THR A 218 26.57 8.78 11.28
N LEU A 219 27.12 8.17 12.33
CA LEU A 219 28.16 7.14 12.24
C LEU A 219 27.54 5.94 11.53
N LYS A 220 27.61 6.01 10.20
CA LYS A 220 27.52 4.89 9.30
C LYS A 220 28.53 3.88 9.83
N ILE A 221 28.08 2.65 10.03
CA ILE A 221 28.99 1.53 10.19
C ILE A 221 29.69 1.43 8.83
N ASP A 222 30.82 2.11 8.68
CA ASP A 222 31.79 1.79 7.65
C ASP A 222 32.33 0.42 8.05
N GLY A 223 31.59 -0.60 7.63
CA GLY A 223 32.04 -1.97 7.65
C GLY A 223 33.18 -2.08 6.65
N GLU A 224 34.40 -1.82 7.12
CA GLU A 224 35.57 -2.48 6.55
C GLU A 224 35.36 -3.98 6.76
N THR A 225 34.86 -4.62 5.69
CA THR A 225 34.94 -6.05 5.47
C THR A 225 36.41 -6.46 5.46
N TRP A 226 36.81 -7.31 6.40
CA TRP A 226 37.98 -8.18 6.28
C TRP A 226 37.54 -9.53 5.73
#